data_AF-A0A7K2FT68-F1
#
_entry.id   AF-A0A7K2FT68-F1
#
_cell.length_a   1.000
_cell.length_b   1.000
_cell.length_c   1.000
_cell.angle_alpha   90.00
_cell.angle_beta   90.00
_cell.angle_gamma   90.00
#
_symmetry.space_group_name_H-M   'P 1'
#
loop_
_entity.id
_entity.type
_entity.pdbx_description
1 polymer ?
#
loop_
_entity_poly.entity_id
_entity_poly.type
_entity_poly.pdbx_seq_one_letter_code
_entity_poly.pdbx_strand_id
1 'polypeptide(L)'
;MSAPVQPASFSIGSVDAQRVEDALSLMAPKWTTWSAMTLAQAGRPMRVRDVSTRLPFVSEQFVGKRLATMHSDGLVVRTDDSFRAPYQLSTLGESLSPVHHALSDWSQAHLSLGPMAEAERVEDALRRLHLRHSTAVIQVLDAGGPMRFLHIAEEVDLDQGFIGHRLLRLQADGLVTRTGPRHGDPYVLTDAGQALGSVYASVEHWSEPIAVRRTSSAKARVTAATRTNISVPLAAEGARTAAALRRSAAPSALFSHAPQPQPRVPAAVTARSAPGRGR
;
A
#
# COMPACT_ATOMS: atom_id res chain seq x y z
N MET A 1 29.37 30.39 -13.32
CA MET A 1 28.82 30.03 -11.99
C MET A 1 27.32 29.97 -12.16
N SER A 2 26.78 28.78 -12.46
CA SER A 2 25.34 28.59 -12.64
C SER A 2 24.70 28.41 -11.27
N ALA A 3 23.77 29.28 -10.92
CA ALA A 3 22.95 29.11 -9.72
C ALA A 3 22.13 27.82 -9.84
N PRO A 4 22.02 27.00 -8.79
CA PRO A 4 21.07 25.89 -8.80
C PRO A 4 19.66 26.48 -8.86
N VAL A 5 18.88 26.04 -9.84
CA VAL A 5 17.44 26.26 -9.91
C VAL A 5 16.86 25.62 -8.65
N GLN A 6 16.50 26.44 -7.66
CA GLN A 6 15.68 25.94 -6.55
C GLN A 6 14.35 25.50 -7.17
N PRO A 7 13.97 24.21 -7.06
CA PRO A 7 12.63 23.80 -7.47
C PRO A 7 11.63 24.61 -6.64
N ALA A 8 10.53 25.04 -7.26
CA ALA A 8 9.45 25.69 -6.55
C ALA A 8 9.09 24.85 -5.31
N SER A 9 9.18 25.46 -4.13
CA SER A 9 8.80 24.82 -2.88
C SER A 9 7.27 24.69 -2.84
N PHE A 10 6.77 23.58 -3.39
CA PHE A 10 5.37 23.20 -3.22
C PHE A 10 5.13 22.89 -1.74
N SER A 11 4.11 23.53 -1.15
CA SER A 11 3.76 23.29 0.25
C SER A 11 3.22 21.87 0.41
N ILE A 12 3.78 21.11 1.35
CA ILE A 12 3.32 19.75 1.65
C ILE A 12 1.92 19.80 2.28
N GLY A 13 1.58 20.87 3.00
CA GLY A 13 0.31 21.03 3.70
C GLY A 13 -0.95 21.16 2.83
N SER A 14 -0.83 21.37 1.51
CA SER A 14 -2.01 21.54 0.64
C SER A 14 -2.58 20.24 0.08
N VAL A 15 -1.84 19.12 0.16
CA VAL A 15 -2.25 17.85 -0.47
C VAL A 15 -3.18 17.03 0.42
N ASP A 16 -4.09 16.27 -0.18
CA ASP A 16 -4.90 15.29 0.54
C ASP A 16 -4.05 14.07 0.93
N ALA A 17 -3.60 14.01 2.19
CA ALA A 17 -2.70 12.97 2.68
C ALA A 17 -3.22 11.55 2.44
N GLN A 18 -4.52 11.32 2.65
CA GLN A 18 -5.14 10.01 2.49
C GLN A 18 -5.15 9.60 1.01
N ARG A 19 -5.40 10.54 0.10
CA ARG A 19 -5.34 10.31 -1.33
C ARG A 19 -3.93 10.00 -1.82
N VAL A 20 -2.94 10.77 -1.35
CA VAL A 20 -1.53 10.55 -1.67
C VAL A 20 -1.09 9.17 -1.19
N GLU A 21 -1.43 8.77 0.05
CA GLU A 21 -1.08 7.45 0.58
C GLU A 21 -1.77 6.30 -0.17
N ASP A 22 -3.03 6.46 -0.55
CA ASP A 22 -3.75 5.48 -1.37
C ASP A 22 -3.10 5.33 -2.75
N ALA A 23 -2.70 6.44 -3.37
CA ALA A 23 -2.03 6.45 -4.67
C ALA A 23 -0.65 5.79 -4.58
N LEU A 24 0.16 6.16 -3.59
CA LEU A 24 1.45 5.52 -3.32
C LEU A 24 1.30 4.02 -3.06
N SER A 25 0.28 3.63 -2.30
CA SER A 25 -0.01 2.21 -2.00
C SER A 25 -0.38 1.39 -3.24
N LEU A 26 -0.93 2.03 -4.28
CA LEU A 26 -1.22 1.37 -5.55
C LEU A 26 0.06 1.04 -6.33
N MET A 27 1.07 1.90 -6.24
CA MET A 27 2.35 1.76 -6.94
C MET A 27 3.40 0.96 -6.15
N ALA A 28 3.33 0.99 -4.82
CA ALA A 28 4.31 0.39 -3.91
C ALA A 28 4.53 -1.13 -4.00
N PRO A 29 3.58 -1.97 -4.44
CA PRO A 29 3.82 -3.41 -4.52
C PRO A 29 5.03 -3.73 -5.40
N LYS A 30 5.88 -4.67 -4.96
CA LYS A 30 7.10 -5.04 -5.66
C LYS A 30 6.85 -5.40 -7.12
N TRP A 31 7.79 -5.00 -7.96
CA TRP A 31 7.82 -5.21 -9.41
C TRP A 31 6.77 -4.43 -10.21
N THR A 32 5.97 -3.57 -9.56
CA THR A 32 4.99 -2.72 -10.26
C THR A 32 5.71 -1.73 -11.17
N THR A 33 6.70 -1.00 -10.64
CA THR A 33 7.48 -0.02 -11.41
C THR A 33 8.29 -0.71 -12.51
N TRP A 34 8.95 -1.82 -12.17
CA TRP A 34 9.70 -2.62 -13.15
C TRP A 34 8.82 -3.07 -14.32
N SER A 35 7.63 -3.60 -14.03
CA SER A 35 6.69 -4.04 -15.05
C SER A 35 6.16 -2.87 -15.88
N ALA A 36 5.79 -1.76 -15.23
CA ALA A 36 5.28 -0.58 -15.91
C ALA A 36 6.32 0.04 -16.86
N MET A 37 7.56 0.25 -16.39
CA MET A 37 8.64 0.76 -17.23
C MET A 37 9.00 -0.20 -18.36
N THR A 38 8.98 -1.51 -18.13
CA THR A 38 9.24 -2.52 -19.17
C THR A 38 8.19 -2.44 -20.29
N LEU A 39 6.91 -2.31 -19.93
CA LEU A 39 5.82 -2.16 -20.90
C LEU A 39 5.90 -0.81 -21.64
N ALA A 40 6.19 0.29 -20.94
CA ALA A 40 6.38 1.61 -21.54
C ALA A 40 7.52 1.60 -22.58
N GLN A 41 8.67 1.04 -22.22
CA GLN A 41 9.84 0.93 -23.12
C GLN A 41 9.56 0.04 -24.34
N ALA A 42 8.69 -0.96 -24.21
CA ALA A 42 8.32 -1.81 -25.34
C ALA A 42 7.36 -1.10 -26.31
N GLY A 43 6.51 -0.19 -25.82
CA GLY A 43 5.54 0.55 -26.62
C GLY A 43 4.50 -0.32 -27.34
N ARG A 44 4.32 -1.58 -26.92
CA ARG A 44 3.41 -2.55 -27.55
C ARG A 44 2.94 -3.60 -26.55
N PRO A 45 1.81 -4.28 -26.80
CA PRO A 45 1.36 -5.40 -25.97
C PRO A 45 2.42 -6.50 -25.83
N MET A 46 2.66 -6.96 -24.60
CA MET A 46 3.63 -8.00 -24.26
C MET A 46 2.97 -9.16 -23.50
N ARG A 47 3.33 -10.40 -23.82
CA ARG A 47 2.90 -11.55 -23.02
C ARG A 47 3.73 -11.63 -21.73
N VAL A 48 3.22 -12.34 -20.73
CA VAL A 48 3.91 -12.55 -19.43
C VAL A 48 5.35 -13.03 -19.62
N ARG A 49 5.57 -14.03 -20.49
CA ARG A 49 6.91 -14.54 -20.81
C ARG A 49 7.83 -13.47 -21.41
N ASP A 50 7.29 -12.56 -22.22
CA ASP A 50 8.08 -11.52 -22.90
C ASP A 50 8.52 -10.47 -21.87
N VAL A 51 7.65 -10.12 -20.92
CA VAL A 51 7.98 -9.25 -19.77
C VAL A 51 8.98 -9.94 -18.85
N SER A 52 8.77 -11.22 -18.52
CA SER A 52 9.67 -12.00 -17.66
C SER A 52 11.07 -12.14 -18.25
N THR A 53 11.19 -12.26 -19.57
CA THR A 53 12.50 -12.29 -20.26
C THR A 53 13.29 -11.00 -20.04
N ARG A 54 12.61 -9.86 -19.85
CA ARG A 54 13.24 -8.56 -19.56
C ARG A 54 13.50 -8.33 -18.07
N LEU A 55 12.92 -9.16 -17.21
CA LEU A 55 13.07 -9.10 -15.75
C LEU A 55 13.65 -10.43 -15.23
N PRO A 56 14.89 -10.81 -15.60
CA PRO A 56 15.44 -12.15 -15.33
C PRO A 56 15.61 -12.47 -13.84
N PHE A 57 15.57 -11.46 -12.98
CA PHE A 57 15.62 -11.59 -11.52
C PHE A 57 14.25 -11.82 -10.87
N VAL A 58 13.17 -11.88 -11.66
CA VAL A 58 11.80 -12.17 -11.20
C VAL A 58 11.28 -13.40 -11.95
N SER A 59 10.71 -14.37 -11.24
CA SER A 59 10.15 -15.55 -11.91
C SER A 59 8.93 -15.19 -12.76
N GLU A 60 8.71 -15.92 -13.85
CA GLU A 60 7.55 -15.71 -14.74
C GLU A 60 6.22 -15.80 -13.98
N GLN A 61 6.11 -16.71 -13.01
CA GLN A 61 4.94 -16.82 -12.14
C GLN A 61 4.67 -15.52 -11.37
N PHE A 62 5.70 -14.89 -10.85
CA PHE A 62 5.60 -13.66 -10.08
C PHE A 62 5.29 -12.45 -10.97
N VAL A 63 5.89 -12.37 -12.16
CA VAL A 63 5.52 -11.38 -13.19
C VAL A 63 4.06 -11.53 -13.58
N GLY A 64 3.59 -12.76 -13.84
CA GLY A 64 2.20 -13.04 -14.18
C GLY A 64 1.21 -12.62 -13.10
N LYS A 65 1.50 -12.96 -11.83
CA LYS A 65 0.70 -12.50 -10.68
C LYS A 65 0.67 -10.98 -10.60
N ARG A 66 1.82 -10.32 -10.75
CA ARG A 66 1.91 -8.85 -10.66
C ARG A 66 1.11 -8.16 -11.76
N LEU A 67 1.23 -8.62 -13.01
CA LEU A 67 0.46 -8.09 -14.14
C LEU A 67 -1.05 -8.28 -13.96
N ALA A 68 -1.48 -9.43 -13.42
CA ALA A 68 -2.90 -9.66 -13.12
C ALA A 68 -3.43 -8.72 -12.04
N THR A 69 -2.66 -8.46 -10.98
CA THR A 69 -3.03 -7.48 -9.96
C THR A 69 -3.01 -6.06 -10.55
N MET A 70 -1.99 -5.66 -11.31
CA MET A 70 -1.96 -4.36 -12.01
C MET A 70 -3.15 -4.17 -12.95
N HIS A 71 -3.65 -5.24 -13.59
CA HIS A 71 -4.86 -5.19 -14.41
C HIS A 71 -6.10 -4.90 -13.56
N SER A 72 -6.19 -5.57 -12.40
CA SER A 72 -7.26 -5.36 -11.43
C SER A 72 -7.25 -3.94 -10.85
N ASP A 73 -6.05 -3.40 -10.65
CA ASP A 73 -5.81 -2.02 -10.19
C ASP A 73 -6.01 -0.98 -11.32
N GLY A 74 -6.20 -1.42 -12.56
CA GLY A 74 -6.43 -0.56 -13.73
C GLY A 74 -5.18 0.09 -14.33
N LEU A 75 -3.98 -0.33 -13.93
CA LEU A 75 -2.70 0.16 -14.47
C LEU A 75 -2.35 -0.45 -15.84
N VAL A 76 -2.83 -1.65 -16.12
CA VAL A 76 -2.63 -2.34 -17.39
C VAL A 76 -3.96 -2.86 -17.92
N VAL A 77 -4.05 -3.02 -19.23
CA VAL A 77 -5.18 -3.67 -19.90
C VAL A 77 -4.70 -4.91 -20.64
N ARG A 78 -5.59 -5.89 -20.78
CA ARG A 78 -5.38 -7.06 -21.64
C ARG A 78 -6.02 -6.78 -23.00
N THR A 79 -5.36 -7.20 -24.08
CA THR A 79 -5.89 -6.98 -25.44
C THR A 79 -7.09 -7.87 -25.78
N ASP A 80 -7.26 -8.97 -25.04
CA ASP A 80 -8.36 -9.93 -25.18
C ASP A 80 -8.60 -10.68 -23.87
N ASP A 81 -9.67 -11.47 -23.80
CA ASP A 81 -10.06 -12.24 -22.61
C ASP A 81 -9.31 -13.57 -22.45
N SER A 82 -8.48 -13.98 -23.42
CA SER A 82 -7.80 -15.27 -23.40
C SER A 82 -6.74 -15.34 -22.30
N PHE A 83 -6.58 -16.48 -21.62
CA PHE A 83 -5.62 -16.62 -20.52
C PHE A 83 -4.18 -16.19 -20.86
N ARG A 84 -3.79 -16.22 -22.15
CA ARG A 84 -2.47 -15.81 -22.63
C ARG A 84 -2.43 -14.41 -23.24
N ALA A 85 -3.49 -13.62 -23.08
CA ALA A 85 -3.60 -12.27 -23.61
C ALA A 85 -2.37 -11.44 -23.26
N PRO A 86 -1.78 -10.72 -24.21
CA PRO A 86 -0.74 -9.76 -23.90
C PRO A 86 -1.30 -8.58 -23.09
N TYR A 87 -0.44 -8.01 -22.26
CA TYR A 87 -0.68 -6.84 -21.43
C TYR A 87 -0.06 -5.61 -22.08
N GLN A 88 -0.72 -4.47 -21.94
CA GLN A 88 -0.17 -3.14 -22.26
C GLN A 88 -0.57 -2.18 -21.14
N LEU A 89 0.14 -1.05 -21.01
CA LEU A 89 -0.27 -0.01 -20.07
C LEU A 89 -1.66 0.51 -20.44
N SER A 90 -2.46 0.81 -19.42
CA SER A 90 -3.67 1.61 -19.60
C SER A 90 -3.29 3.09 -19.72
N THR A 91 -4.23 3.96 -20.07
CA THR A 91 -4.02 5.42 -20.01
C THR A 91 -3.54 5.88 -18.63
N LEU A 92 -4.06 5.26 -17.55
CA LEU A 92 -3.60 5.53 -16.18
C LEU A 92 -2.16 5.03 -15.96
N GLY A 93 -1.84 3.84 -16.47
CA GLY A 93 -0.48 3.28 -16.39
C GLY A 93 0.55 4.08 -17.18
N GLU A 94 0.19 4.60 -18.35
CA GLU A 94 1.05 5.48 -19.16
C GLU A 94 1.34 6.80 -18.44
N SER A 95 0.35 7.33 -17.72
CA SER A 95 0.50 8.56 -16.93
C SER A 95 1.37 8.42 -15.67
N LEU A 96 1.92 7.23 -15.37
CA LEU A 96 2.84 7.03 -14.24
C LEU A 96 4.23 7.64 -14.45
N SER A 97 4.63 7.90 -15.70
CA SER A 97 6.00 8.35 -16.02
C SER A 97 6.42 9.62 -15.25
N PRO A 98 5.63 10.70 -15.18
CA PRO A 98 5.97 11.89 -14.39
C PRO A 98 6.15 11.58 -12.88
N VAL A 99 5.32 10.70 -12.32
CA VAL A 99 5.40 10.31 -10.90
C VAL A 99 6.68 9.51 -10.64
N HIS A 100 7.02 8.57 -11.53
CA HIS A 100 8.25 7.80 -11.42
C HIS A 100 9.49 8.70 -11.52
N HIS A 101 9.49 9.68 -12.43
CA HIS A 101 10.59 10.65 -12.52
C HIS A 101 10.71 11.50 -11.25
N ALA A 102 9.61 12.05 -10.74
CA ALA A 102 9.62 12.83 -9.49
C ALA A 102 10.18 12.02 -8.31
N LEU A 103 9.77 10.76 -8.16
CA LEU A 103 10.29 9.85 -7.13
C LEU A 103 11.77 9.52 -7.31
N SER A 104 12.19 9.26 -8.54
CA SER A 104 13.60 8.95 -8.85
C SER A 104 14.49 10.16 -8.58
N ASP A 105 14.10 11.34 -9.05
CA ASP A 105 14.87 12.57 -8.91
C ASP A 105 15.00 12.98 -7.45
N TRP A 106 13.90 12.92 -6.68
CA TRP A 106 13.92 13.16 -5.23
C TRP A 106 14.86 12.17 -4.52
N SER A 107 14.72 10.87 -4.81
CA SER A 107 15.55 9.85 -4.17
C SER A 107 17.04 10.04 -4.51
N GLN A 108 17.35 10.38 -5.75
CA GLN A 108 18.73 10.64 -6.20
C GLN A 108 19.32 11.89 -5.53
N ALA A 109 18.53 12.94 -5.36
CA ALA A 109 18.99 14.18 -4.74
C ALA A 109 19.19 14.06 -3.22
N HIS A 110 18.40 13.22 -2.53
CA HIS A 110 18.32 13.29 -1.07
C HIS A 110 18.71 12.01 -0.31
N LEU A 111 18.71 10.82 -0.91
CA LEU A 111 18.85 9.56 -0.15
C LEU A 111 20.22 8.87 -0.23
N SER A 112 21.19 9.37 -1.01
CA SER A 112 22.57 8.84 -1.09
C SER A 112 22.68 7.30 -1.13
N LEU A 113 21.91 6.65 -2.01
CA LEU A 113 21.75 5.19 -2.05
C LEU A 113 22.75 4.46 -2.97
N GLY A 114 23.70 5.17 -3.57
CA GLY A 114 24.62 4.61 -4.56
C GLY A 114 23.98 4.37 -5.94
N PRO A 115 24.71 3.72 -6.86
CA PRO A 115 24.20 3.43 -8.20
C PRO A 115 23.14 2.33 -8.14
N MET A 116 21.96 2.63 -8.68
CA MET A 116 20.82 1.71 -8.77
C MET A 116 20.02 1.98 -10.04
N ALA A 117 19.33 0.95 -10.53
CA ALA A 117 18.41 1.09 -11.65
C ALA A 117 17.27 2.06 -11.28
N GLU A 118 16.76 2.82 -12.26
CA GLU A 118 15.69 3.79 -12.02
C GLU A 118 14.45 3.15 -11.40
N ALA A 119 14.02 2.00 -11.91
CA ALA A 119 12.87 1.27 -11.37
C ALA A 119 13.08 0.84 -9.90
N GLU A 120 14.29 0.43 -9.54
CA GLU A 120 14.64 0.09 -8.15
C GLU A 120 14.63 1.32 -7.24
N ARG A 121 15.15 2.45 -7.73
CA ARG A 121 15.14 3.72 -7.00
C ARG A 121 13.72 4.18 -6.69
N VAL A 122 12.84 4.09 -7.67
CA VAL A 122 11.42 4.44 -7.52
C VAL A 122 10.74 3.47 -6.56
N GLU A 123 10.97 2.16 -6.64
CA GLU A 123 10.40 1.20 -5.68
C GLU A 123 10.94 1.39 -4.25
N ASP A 124 12.20 1.81 -4.09
CA ASP A 124 12.75 2.19 -2.79
C ASP A 124 12.07 3.43 -2.23
N ALA A 125 11.91 4.48 -3.04
CA ALA A 125 11.20 5.69 -2.66
C ALA A 125 9.74 5.39 -2.26
N LEU A 126 9.01 4.61 -3.08
CA LEU A 126 7.65 4.18 -2.76
C LEU A 126 7.60 3.41 -1.43
N ARG A 127 8.57 2.53 -1.17
CA ARG A 127 8.63 1.76 0.09
C ARG A 127 8.73 2.66 1.32
N ARG A 128 9.46 3.77 1.23
CA ARG A 128 9.63 4.76 2.31
C ARG A 128 8.38 5.61 2.52
N LEU A 129 7.62 5.89 1.44
CA LEU A 129 6.55 6.89 1.46
C LEU A 129 5.13 6.31 1.58
N HIS A 130 4.87 5.08 1.10
CA HIS A 130 3.51 4.55 0.99
C HIS A 130 2.84 4.14 2.31
N LEU A 131 3.59 4.09 3.40
CA LEU A 131 3.07 3.56 4.65
C LEU A 131 2.04 4.52 5.27
N ARG A 132 0.93 3.97 5.76
CA ARG A 132 -0.17 4.72 6.37
C ARG A 132 0.29 5.74 7.41
N HIS A 133 -0.31 6.92 7.36
CA HIS A 133 -0.05 8.08 8.23
C HIS A 133 1.36 8.69 8.10
N SER A 134 2.16 8.29 7.11
CA SER A 134 3.46 8.91 6.88
C SER A 134 3.31 10.32 6.32
N THR A 135 2.39 10.52 5.37
CA THR A 135 2.17 11.81 4.73
C THR A 135 1.61 12.82 5.73
N ALA A 136 0.65 12.40 6.56
CA ALA A 136 0.07 13.26 7.59
C ALA A 136 1.09 13.72 8.63
N VAL A 137 1.96 12.81 9.12
CA VAL A 137 3.04 13.18 10.04
C VAL A 137 4.02 14.17 9.40
N ILE A 138 4.35 13.97 8.12
CA ILE A 138 5.25 14.87 7.39
C ILE A 138 4.61 16.26 7.23
N GLN A 139 3.31 16.33 6.89
CA GLN A 139 2.55 17.59 6.81
C GLN A 139 2.52 18.36 8.12
N VAL A 140 2.25 17.66 9.22
CA VAL A 140 2.23 18.25 10.56
C VAL A 140 3.61 18.85 10.86
N LEU A 141 4.69 18.10 10.67
CA LEU A 141 6.06 18.59 10.90
C LEU A 141 6.48 19.72 9.95
N ASP A 142 6.02 19.72 8.70
CA ASP A 142 6.25 20.81 7.73
C ASP A 142 5.60 22.12 8.18
N ALA A 143 4.35 22.05 8.66
CA ALA A 143 3.58 23.22 9.08
C ALA A 143 3.98 23.75 10.47
N GLY A 144 4.24 22.85 11.43
CA GLY A 144 4.46 23.18 12.84
C GLY A 144 5.92 23.31 13.25
N GLY A 145 6.88 22.96 12.39
CA GLY A 145 8.30 22.95 12.72
C GLY A 145 8.67 21.89 13.77
N PRO A 146 9.69 22.12 14.61
CA PRO A 146 10.14 21.13 15.60
C PRO A 146 9.06 20.79 16.62
N MET A 147 8.56 19.54 16.61
CA MET A 147 7.47 19.10 17.48
C MET A 147 7.79 17.87 18.32
N ARG A 148 7.31 17.87 19.56
CA ARG A 148 7.49 16.74 20.47
C ARG A 148 6.54 15.61 20.10
N PHE A 149 6.96 14.38 20.41
CA PHE A 149 6.21 13.14 20.19
C PHE A 149 4.71 13.25 20.51
N LEU A 150 4.37 13.73 21.71
CA LEU A 150 2.98 13.78 22.18
C LEU A 150 2.13 14.72 21.31
N HIS A 151 2.69 15.86 20.91
CA HIS A 151 1.98 16.84 20.09
C HIS A 151 1.73 16.32 18.67
N ILE A 152 2.70 15.58 18.10
CA ILE A 152 2.50 14.93 16.80
C ILE A 152 1.37 13.90 16.88
N ALA A 153 1.28 13.15 17.98
CA ALA A 153 0.21 12.16 18.18
C ALA A 153 -1.18 12.83 18.25
N GLU A 154 -1.26 13.96 18.96
CA GLU A 154 -2.48 14.78 19.09
C GLU A 154 -2.92 15.36 17.74
N GLU A 155 -1.99 15.97 16.98
CA GLU A 155 -2.30 16.61 15.70
C GLU A 155 -2.74 15.62 14.60
N VAL A 156 -2.17 14.41 14.59
CA VAL A 156 -2.53 13.37 13.60
C VAL A 156 -3.71 12.52 14.08
N ASP A 157 -4.20 12.71 15.30
CA ASP A 157 -5.24 11.90 15.96
C ASP A 157 -4.93 10.39 15.91
N LEU A 158 -3.72 10.02 16.36
CA LEU A 158 -3.24 8.63 16.35
C LEU A 158 -2.83 8.13 17.73
N ASP A 159 -3.07 6.84 17.94
CA ASP A 159 -2.60 6.13 19.13
C ASP A 159 -1.06 6.21 19.26
N GLN A 160 -0.60 6.39 20.50
CA GLN A 160 0.81 6.62 20.84
C GLN A 160 1.72 5.45 20.44
N GLY A 161 1.22 4.21 20.44
CA GLY A 161 2.00 3.05 19.98
C GLY A 161 2.28 3.15 18.47
N PHE A 162 1.26 3.50 17.69
CA PHE A 162 1.38 3.62 16.24
C PHE A 162 2.27 4.79 15.82
N ILE A 163 2.13 5.95 16.46
CA ILE A 163 2.96 7.12 16.11
C ILE A 163 4.44 6.88 16.46
N GLY A 164 4.73 6.14 17.55
CA GLY A 164 6.10 5.75 17.89
C GLY A 164 6.74 4.88 16.81
N HIS A 165 6.03 3.85 16.36
CA HIS A 165 6.48 2.99 15.26
C HIS A 165 6.64 3.78 13.96
N ARG A 166 5.73 4.72 13.69
CA ARG A 166 5.77 5.59 12.50
C ARG A 166 6.99 6.50 12.49
N LEU A 167 7.28 7.20 13.59
CA LEU A 167 8.42 8.10 13.68
C LEU A 167 9.75 7.34 13.62
N LEU A 168 9.85 6.17 14.25
CA LEU A 168 11.02 5.30 14.11
C LEU A 168 11.26 4.90 12.65
N ARG A 169 10.18 4.55 11.94
CA ARG A 169 10.26 4.19 10.53
C ARG A 169 10.69 5.38 9.66
N LEU A 170 10.07 6.54 9.83
CA LEU A 170 10.43 7.77 9.10
C LEU A 170 11.87 8.21 9.37
N GLN A 171 12.37 8.02 10.59
CA GLN A 171 13.77 8.29 10.93
C GLN A 171 14.72 7.30 10.27
N ALA A 172 14.39 6.00 10.28
CA ALA A 172 15.17 4.99 9.57
C ALA A 172 15.17 5.21 8.05
N ASP A 173 14.07 5.73 7.51
CA ASP A 173 13.94 6.08 6.09
C ASP A 173 14.58 7.44 5.74
N GLY A 174 15.10 8.18 6.73
CA GLY A 174 15.85 9.43 6.57
C GLY A 174 14.98 10.66 6.33
N LEU A 175 13.68 10.59 6.60
CA LEU A 175 12.70 11.66 6.33
C LEU A 175 12.51 12.61 7.52
N VAL A 176 12.72 12.10 8.73
CA VAL A 176 12.55 12.81 9.99
C VAL A 176 13.78 12.58 10.86
N THR A 177 14.18 13.57 11.65
CA THR A 177 15.22 13.41 12.68
C THR A 177 14.80 14.10 13.97
N ARG A 178 15.49 13.80 15.07
CA ARG A 178 15.36 14.58 16.31
C ARG A 178 16.30 15.77 16.28
N THR A 179 15.92 16.87 16.92
CA THR A 179 16.76 18.07 17.06
C THR A 179 17.97 17.83 17.98
N GLY A 180 17.97 16.75 18.76
CA GLY A 180 19.05 16.38 19.66
C GLY A 180 19.05 14.90 20.04
N PRO A 181 20.06 14.46 20.83
CA PRO A 181 20.26 13.06 21.18
C PRO A 181 19.43 12.61 22.40
N ARG A 182 18.76 13.51 23.11
CA ARG A 182 18.06 13.19 24.36
C ARG A 182 16.70 12.56 24.07
N HIS A 183 16.25 11.76 25.03
CA HIS A 183 14.89 11.25 24.98
C HIS A 183 13.89 12.42 25.10
N GLY A 184 12.91 12.47 24.20
CA GLY A 184 11.89 13.53 24.19
C GLY A 184 12.30 14.84 23.50
N ASP A 185 13.47 14.86 22.83
CA ASP A 185 13.83 15.95 21.93
C ASP A 185 12.82 16.03 20.76
N PRO A 186 12.44 17.25 20.32
CA PRO A 186 11.53 17.44 19.19
C PRO A 186 11.99 16.73 17.92
N TYR A 187 11.03 16.33 17.11
CA TYR A 187 11.22 15.83 15.76
C TYR A 187 11.12 16.98 14.75
N VAL A 188 11.89 16.90 13.68
CA VAL A 188 11.92 17.84 12.57
C VAL A 188 12.12 17.09 11.26
N LEU A 189 11.62 17.64 10.15
CA LEU A 189 11.89 17.10 8.81
C LEU A 189 13.38 17.28 8.46
N THR A 190 13.97 16.24 7.87
CA THR A 190 15.27 16.36 7.21
C THR A 190 15.12 17.10 5.87
N ASP A 191 16.24 17.44 5.22
CA ASP A 191 16.23 17.98 3.85
C ASP A 191 15.45 17.08 2.88
N ALA A 192 15.56 15.75 3.05
CA ALA A 192 14.81 14.77 2.26
C ALA A 192 13.29 14.86 2.52
N GLY A 193 12.88 15.02 3.79
CA GLY A 193 11.48 15.17 4.17
C GLY A 193 10.86 16.46 3.66
N GLN A 194 11.59 17.58 3.75
CA GLN A 194 11.14 18.91 3.28
C GLN A 194 10.99 18.94 1.74
N ALA A 195 11.81 18.17 1.02
CA ALA A 195 11.77 18.11 -0.44
C ALA A 195 10.61 17.27 -1.03
N LEU A 196 9.71 16.73 -0.20
CA LEU A 196 8.61 15.87 -0.67
C LEU A 196 7.44 16.61 -1.33
N GLY A 197 7.36 17.94 -1.22
CA GLY A 197 6.25 18.72 -1.76
C GLY A 197 5.98 18.47 -3.25
N SER A 198 7.03 18.44 -4.08
CA SER A 198 6.90 18.18 -5.53
C SER A 198 6.50 16.73 -5.84
N VAL A 199 6.99 15.77 -5.06
CA VAL A 199 6.62 14.36 -5.15
C VAL A 199 5.13 14.20 -4.84
N TYR A 200 4.68 14.78 -3.74
CA TYR A 200 3.29 14.71 -3.32
C TYR A 200 2.34 15.41 -4.30
N ALA A 201 2.72 16.58 -4.83
CA ALA A 201 1.94 17.24 -5.87
C ALA A 201 1.82 16.38 -7.14
N SER A 202 2.91 15.72 -7.55
CA SER A 202 2.90 14.83 -8.73
C SER A 202 2.00 13.62 -8.51
N VAL A 203 2.07 13.00 -7.32
CA VAL A 203 1.23 11.86 -6.94
C VAL A 203 -0.24 12.27 -6.85
N GLU A 204 -0.53 13.42 -6.24
CA GLU A 204 -1.89 13.94 -6.11
C GLU A 204 -2.51 14.18 -7.48
N HIS A 205 -1.80 14.87 -8.37
CA HIS A 205 -2.25 15.12 -9.74
C HIS A 205 -2.53 13.81 -10.50
N TRP A 206 -1.64 12.82 -10.42
CA TRP A 206 -1.85 11.50 -11.03
C TRP A 206 -3.07 10.77 -10.44
N SER A 207 -3.38 10.98 -9.17
CA SER A 207 -4.49 10.32 -8.48
C SER A 207 -5.87 10.95 -8.76
N GLU A 208 -5.94 12.17 -9.30
CA GLU A 208 -7.20 12.88 -9.55
C GLU A 208 -8.22 12.06 -10.38
N PRO A 209 -7.84 11.42 -11.52
CA PRO A 209 -8.78 10.62 -12.31
C PRO A 209 -9.33 9.43 -11.53
N ILE A 210 -8.52 8.84 -10.64
CA ILE A 210 -8.90 7.71 -9.79
C ILE A 210 -9.93 8.17 -8.75
N ALA A 211 -9.68 9.32 -8.12
CA ALA A 211 -10.57 9.91 -7.13
C ALA A 211 -11.94 10.24 -7.74
N VAL A 212 -11.98 10.89 -8.91
CA VAL A 212 -13.23 11.22 -9.62
C VAL A 212 -14.05 9.96 -9.93
N ARG A 213 -13.39 8.89 -10.40
CA ARG A 213 -14.06 7.61 -10.69
C ARG A 213 -14.64 6.96 -9.43
N ARG A 214 -13.91 6.93 -8.31
CA ARG A 214 -14.41 6.38 -7.03
C ARG A 214 -15.61 7.17 -6.53
N THR A 215 -15.55 8.50 -6.54
CA THR A 215 -16.63 9.38 -6.09
C THR A 215 -17.89 9.22 -6.94
N SER A 216 -17.74 9.16 -8.28
CA SER A 216 -18.86 8.90 -9.20
C SER A 216 -19.49 7.52 -8.97
N SER A 217 -18.68 6.48 -8.77
CA SER A 217 -19.16 5.13 -8.49
C SER A 217 -19.86 5.02 -7.14
N ALA A 218 -19.37 5.71 -6.11
CA ALA A 218 -19.99 5.73 -4.79
C ALA A 218 -21.37 6.43 -4.83
N LYS A 219 -21.46 7.58 -5.53
CA LYS A 219 -22.73 8.30 -5.73
C LYS A 219 -23.78 7.44 -6.45
N ALA A 220 -23.37 6.68 -7.48
CA ALA A 220 -24.26 5.77 -8.20
C ALA A 220 -24.80 4.61 -7.32
N ARG A 221 -23.97 4.07 -6.42
CA ARG A 221 -24.40 3.03 -5.45
C ARG A 221 -25.42 3.56 -4.45
N VAL A 222 -25.29 4.80 -4.00
CA VAL A 222 -26.24 5.42 -3.06
C VAL A 222 -27.59 5.72 -3.72
N THR A 223 -27.61 6.04 -5.02
CA THR A 223 -28.87 6.30 -5.75
C THR A 223 -29.67 5.04 -6.12
N ALA A 224 -29.09 3.84 -6.05
CA ALA A 224 -29.71 2.60 -6.55
C ALA A 224 -30.42 1.75 -5.48
N ALA A 225 -30.70 2.29 -4.29
CA ALA A 225 -31.37 1.54 -3.22
C ALA A 225 -32.64 2.20 -2.69
N THR A 226 -33.51 2.73 -3.56
CA THR A 226 -34.93 2.89 -3.22
C THR A 226 -35.62 1.57 -3.53
N ARG A 227 -35.61 0.65 -2.56
CA ARG A 227 -36.40 -0.58 -2.63
C ARG A 227 -37.87 -0.17 -2.51
N THR A 228 -38.56 -0.02 -3.63
CA THR A 228 -40.03 0.06 -3.65
C THR A 228 -40.56 -1.29 -3.17
N ASN A 229 -40.86 -1.37 -1.87
CA ASN A 229 -41.74 -2.41 -1.35
C ASN A 229 -43.13 -2.15 -1.95
N ILE A 230 -43.40 -2.76 -3.12
CA ILE A 230 -44.77 -2.92 -3.59
C ILE A 230 -45.40 -3.93 -2.65
N SER A 231 -46.25 -3.44 -1.76
CA SER A 231 -47.15 -4.24 -0.94
C SER A 231 -48.13 -4.97 -1.88
N VAL A 232 -47.81 -6.23 -2.19
CA VAL A 232 -48.74 -7.15 -2.84
C VAL A 232 -49.84 -7.49 -1.84
N PRO A 233 -51.14 -7.33 -2.17
CA PRO A 233 -52.21 -7.78 -1.30
C PRO A 233 -52.21 -9.30 -1.21
N LEU A 234 -52.31 -9.84 0.01
CA LEU A 234 -52.47 -11.27 0.28
C LEU A 234 -53.82 -11.74 -0.30
N ALA A 235 -53.78 -12.28 -1.52
CA ALA A 235 -54.83 -13.17 -2.01
C ALA A 235 -54.47 -14.61 -1.63
N ALA A 236 -55.47 -15.33 -1.15
CA ALA A 236 -55.38 -16.62 -0.52
C ALA A 236 -54.96 -17.77 -1.47
N GLU A 237 -54.55 -18.86 -0.81
CA GLU A 237 -54.46 -20.25 -1.28
C GLU A 237 -53.14 -20.74 -1.90
N GLY A 238 -52.67 -21.90 -1.40
CA GLY A 238 -51.83 -22.79 -2.20
C GLY A 238 -50.55 -23.36 -1.57
N ALA A 239 -50.64 -24.01 -0.40
CA ALA A 239 -49.88 -25.25 -0.13
C ALA A 239 -48.33 -25.26 -0.03
N ARG A 240 -47.62 -24.17 0.28
CA ARG A 240 -46.15 -24.26 0.60
C ARG A 240 -45.69 -23.70 1.95
N THR A 241 -46.58 -23.10 2.73
CA THR A 241 -46.22 -22.45 4.01
C THR A 241 -46.63 -23.28 5.24
N ALA A 242 -46.62 -24.62 5.13
CA ALA A 242 -46.92 -25.54 6.24
C ALA A 242 -45.71 -26.37 6.70
N ALA A 243 -44.56 -26.28 6.03
CA ALA A 243 -43.37 -27.08 6.37
C ALA A 243 -42.36 -26.36 7.29
N ALA A 244 -42.50 -25.05 7.53
CA ALA A 244 -41.52 -24.27 8.30
C ALA A 244 -41.84 -24.13 9.81
N LEU A 245 -43.03 -24.56 10.27
CA LEU A 245 -43.49 -24.37 11.66
C LEU A 245 -43.44 -25.63 12.54
N ARG A 246 -42.81 -26.72 12.08
CA ARG A 246 -42.57 -27.94 12.90
C ARG A 246 -41.09 -28.21 13.14
N ARG A 247 -40.36 -27.25 13.71
CA ARG A 247 -39.10 -27.55 14.41
C ARG A 247 -39.15 -26.97 15.81
N SER A 248 -39.54 -27.84 16.74
CA SER A 248 -39.46 -27.65 18.18
C SER A 248 -38.03 -27.30 18.60
N ALA A 249 -37.90 -26.35 19.53
CA ALA A 249 -36.65 -26.04 20.20
C ALA A 249 -36.17 -27.27 20.98
N ALA A 250 -34.96 -27.74 20.68
CA ALA A 250 -34.32 -28.80 21.46
C ALA A 250 -33.87 -28.24 22.82
N PRO A 251 -34.09 -28.95 23.94
CA PRO A 251 -33.61 -28.51 25.24
C PRO A 251 -32.06 -28.49 25.28
N SER A 252 -31.52 -27.35 25.71
CA SER A 252 -30.09 -27.12 25.90
C SER A 252 -29.65 -27.68 27.25
N ALA A 253 -29.38 -28.99 27.33
CA ALA A 253 -28.77 -29.59 28.51
C ALA A 253 -28.20 -31.01 28.24
N LEU A 254 -27.17 -31.15 27.40
CA LEU A 254 -26.29 -32.33 27.44
C LEU A 254 -24.88 -31.88 27.05
N PHE A 255 -23.87 -32.38 27.78
CA PHE A 255 -22.43 -32.07 27.73
C PHE A 255 -21.91 -30.98 28.69
N SER A 256 -22.02 -31.26 29.99
CA SER A 256 -21.00 -30.84 30.97
C SER A 256 -19.80 -31.80 30.86
N HIS A 257 -18.71 -31.36 30.23
CA HIS A 257 -17.39 -31.96 30.42
C HIS A 257 -16.39 -30.86 30.77
N ALA A 258 -15.78 -30.97 31.95
CA ALA A 258 -14.67 -30.14 32.37
C ALA A 258 -13.44 -30.39 31.49
N PRO A 259 -12.56 -29.39 31.27
CA PRO A 259 -11.33 -29.60 30.52
C PRO A 259 -10.41 -30.54 31.31
N GLN A 260 -10.14 -31.74 30.78
CA GLN A 260 -9.11 -32.62 31.35
C GLN A 260 -7.72 -32.00 31.13
N PRO A 261 -6.85 -31.97 32.15
CA PRO A 261 -5.48 -31.52 32.01
C PRO A 261 -4.67 -32.50 31.14
N GLN A 262 -3.93 -31.97 30.18
CA GLN A 262 -3.06 -32.74 29.29
C GLN A 262 -1.96 -33.48 30.09
N PRO A 263 -1.67 -34.75 29.79
CA PRO A 263 -0.58 -35.49 30.43
C PRO A 263 0.78 -34.92 30.02
N ARG A 264 1.62 -34.63 31.02
CA ARG A 264 3.01 -34.19 30.82
C ARG A 264 3.80 -35.31 30.15
N VAL A 265 4.36 -35.03 28.97
CA VAL A 265 5.29 -35.92 28.28
C VAL A 265 6.63 -35.90 29.03
N PRO A 266 7.20 -37.06 29.42
CA PRO A 266 8.53 -37.10 30.03
C PRO A 266 9.61 -36.71 29.02
N ALA A 267 10.49 -35.80 29.42
CA ALA A 267 11.72 -35.50 28.70
C ALA A 267 12.63 -36.75 28.71
N ALA A 268 12.67 -37.47 27.59
CA ALA A 268 13.67 -38.49 27.37
C ALA A 268 15.03 -37.81 27.13
N VAL A 269 15.88 -37.91 28.15
CA VAL A 269 17.32 -37.70 28.09
C VAL A 269 17.93 -38.64 27.06
N THR A 270 18.55 -38.10 26.02
CA THR A 270 19.61 -38.81 25.28
C THR A 270 20.86 -37.96 25.29
N ALA A 271 21.82 -38.41 26.09
CA ALA A 271 23.18 -37.91 26.11
C ALA A 271 24.07 -38.82 25.24
N ARG A 272 24.96 -38.19 24.45
CA ARG A 272 26.21 -38.70 23.85
C ARG A 272 26.04 -39.68 22.66
N SER A 273 26.82 -39.62 21.57
CA SER A 273 28.24 -39.30 21.42
C SER A 273 28.55 -38.76 20.00
N ALA A 274 29.52 -37.85 19.90
CA ALA A 274 30.19 -37.49 18.66
C ALA A 274 31.53 -38.26 18.55
N PRO A 275 31.95 -38.73 17.36
CA PRO A 275 33.32 -39.17 17.13
C PRO A 275 34.15 -38.12 16.37
N GLY A 276 35.36 -37.89 16.87
CA GLY A 276 36.60 -37.75 16.09
C GLY A 276 36.79 -36.58 15.12
N ARG A 277 37.48 -35.52 15.57
CA ARG A 277 38.34 -34.72 14.69
C ARG A 277 39.69 -35.44 14.54
N GLY A 278 39.97 -35.91 13.32
CA GLY A 278 41.33 -36.22 12.85
C GLY A 278 42.06 -34.94 12.43
N ARG A 279 43.38 -34.98 12.58
CA ARG A 279 44.37 -33.93 12.32
C ARG A 279 44.37 -33.38 10.90
#